data_AF-A0AAE2BMI3-F1
#
_entry.id   AF-A0AAE2BMI3-F1
#
_cell.length_a   1.000
_cell.length_b   1.000
_cell.length_c   1.000
_cell.angle_alpha   90.00
_cell.angle_beta   90.00
_cell.angle_gamma   90.00
#
_symmetry.space_group_name_H-M   'P 1'
#
loop_
_entity.id
_entity.type
_entity.pdbx_description
1 polymer ?
#
loop_
_entity_poly.entity_id
_entity_poly.type
_entity_poly.pdbx_seq_one_letter_code
_entity_poly.pdbx_strand_id
1 'polypeptide(L)'
;MSKEITGETVGEVRPVADMHQRKAEMARHSDCFIALPGGYGTMEELLEVITWAQLGIHDKPVGLLNVDGYYNSLLSFVDKAVDDGFINPSQRHIIVSAPTPQELLQKLEEYVPLHDGVVAQALWEVEQLELNTSLQSQIAS
;
A
#
# COMPACT_ATOMS: atom_id res chain seq x y z
N MET A 1 -10.57 24.80 5.39
CA MET A 1 -10.43 23.49 6.05
C MET A 1 -11.69 22.71 5.72
N SER A 2 -11.64 21.85 4.70
CA SER A 2 -12.75 20.92 4.41
C SER A 2 -13.00 20.09 5.65
N LYS A 3 -14.27 20.01 6.05
CA LYS A 3 -14.72 19.26 7.22
C LYS A 3 -14.50 17.77 6.90
N GLU A 4 -13.37 17.21 7.32
CA GLU A 4 -13.20 15.77 7.33
C GLU A 4 -14.39 15.19 8.09
N ILE A 5 -15.11 14.26 7.46
CA ILE A 5 -16.26 13.61 8.09
C ILE A 5 -15.67 12.55 9.01
N THR A 6 -15.27 12.96 10.21
CA THR A 6 -14.90 12.03 11.27
C THR A 6 -16.20 11.55 11.94
N GLY A 7 -16.62 10.34 11.60
CA GLY A 7 -17.68 9.64 12.33
C GLY A 7 -17.23 9.23 13.74
N GLU A 8 -18.09 8.52 14.48
CA GLU A 8 -17.67 7.86 15.72
C GLU A 8 -16.52 6.90 15.43
N THR A 9 -15.42 7.03 16.17
CA THR A 9 -14.27 6.17 15.97
C THR A 9 -14.53 4.80 16.57
N VAL A 10 -14.24 3.76 15.80
CA VAL A 10 -14.18 2.38 16.29
C VAL A 10 -12.72 2.04 16.54
N GLY A 11 -12.39 1.58 17.75
CA GLY A 11 -11.03 1.18 18.12
C GLY A 11 -10.16 2.33 18.65
N GLU A 12 -8.86 2.27 18.37
CA GLU A 12 -7.86 3.22 18.88
C GLU A 12 -7.59 4.34 17.85
N VAL A 13 -7.50 5.59 18.31
CA VAL A 13 -7.04 6.74 17.50
C VAL A 13 -5.62 7.12 17.93
N ARG A 14 -4.68 7.12 16.99
CA ARG A 14 -3.30 7.55 17.22
C ARG A 14 -3.00 8.87 16.53
N PRO A 15 -2.69 9.95 17.28
CA PRO A 15 -2.19 11.18 16.67
C PRO A 15 -0.75 10.97 16.21
N VAL A 16 -0.42 11.57 15.06
CA VAL A 16 0.92 11.53 14.44
C VAL A 16 1.32 12.95 14.01
N ALA A 17 2.61 13.20 13.85
CA ALA A 17 3.14 14.53 13.58
C ALA A 17 2.84 15.03 12.16
N ASP A 18 2.85 14.12 11.18
CA ASP A 18 2.69 14.45 9.76
C ASP A 18 2.12 13.28 8.94
N MET A 19 1.94 13.52 7.64
CA MET A 19 1.40 12.54 6.69
C MET A 19 2.32 11.36 6.42
N HIS A 20 3.64 11.54 6.47
CA HIS A 20 4.58 10.43 6.26
C HIS A 20 4.51 9.46 7.43
N GLN A 21 4.51 9.99 8.66
CA GLN A 21 4.31 9.19 9.85
C GLN A 21 2.95 8.49 9.84
N ARG A 22 1.88 9.18 9.39
CA ARG A 22 0.56 8.56 9.22
C ARG A 22 0.61 7.33 8.32
N LYS A 23 1.19 7.46 7.12
CA LYS A 23 1.28 6.36 6.14
C LYS A 23 2.16 5.22 6.66
N ALA A 24 3.28 5.55 7.31
CA ALA A 24 4.17 4.56 7.93
C ALA A 24 3.48 3.77 9.06
N GLU A 25 2.76 4.43 9.96
CA GLU A 25 2.03 3.74 11.04
C GLU A 25 0.88 2.88 10.49
N MET A 26 0.13 3.39 9.51
CA MET A 26 -0.90 2.60 8.83
C MET A 26 -0.30 1.36 8.18
N ALA A 27 0.81 1.50 7.46
CA ALA A 27 1.50 0.39 6.84
C ALA A 27 2.05 -0.60 7.86
N ARG A 28 2.61 -0.14 8.99
CA ARG A 28 3.13 -1.03 10.05
C ARG A 28 2.03 -1.89 10.67
N HIS A 29 0.86 -1.31 10.91
CA HIS A 29 -0.25 -1.95 11.63
C HIS A 29 -1.25 -2.69 10.73
N SER A 30 -1.06 -2.68 9.41
CA SER A 30 -1.95 -3.38 8.46
C SER A 30 -1.38 -4.72 8.03
N ASP A 31 -2.24 -5.72 7.81
CA ASP A 31 -1.85 -6.98 7.17
C ASP A 31 -2.09 -6.95 5.65
N CYS A 32 -2.97 -6.07 5.18
CA CYS A 32 -3.27 -5.84 3.77
C CYS A 32 -3.66 -4.38 3.53
N PHE A 33 -3.63 -3.96 2.27
CA PHE A 33 -4.12 -2.66 1.85
C PHE A 33 -5.30 -2.84 0.90
N ILE A 34 -6.39 -2.08 1.09
CA ILE A 34 -7.55 -2.12 0.19
C ILE A 34 -7.91 -0.69 -0.21
N ALA A 35 -7.88 -0.41 -1.51
CA ALA A 35 -8.40 0.84 -2.06
C ALA A 35 -9.86 0.67 -2.48
N LEU A 36 -10.73 1.53 -1.94
CA LEU A 36 -12.10 1.73 -2.35
C LEU A 36 -12.16 2.89 -3.36
N PRO A 37 -13.21 2.99 -4.20
CA PRO A 37 -13.37 4.10 -5.13
C PRO A 37 -13.15 5.46 -4.46
N GLY A 38 -12.20 6.22 -4.97
CA GLY A 38 -11.68 7.42 -4.31
C GLY A 38 -10.88 8.29 -5.27
N GLY A 39 -10.63 9.54 -4.85
CA GLY A 39 -9.93 10.53 -5.69
C GLY A 39 -8.40 10.40 -5.64
N TYR A 40 -7.72 11.53 -5.89
CA TYR A 40 -6.26 11.58 -5.95
C TYR A 40 -5.56 11.12 -4.66
N GLY A 41 -6.12 11.39 -3.48
CA GLY A 41 -5.54 10.94 -2.21
C GLY A 41 -5.44 9.41 -2.15
N THR A 42 -6.54 8.73 -2.46
CA THR A 42 -6.56 7.25 -2.52
C THR A 42 -5.61 6.71 -3.58
N MET A 43 -5.48 7.39 -4.73
CA MET A 43 -4.56 6.96 -5.79
C MET A 43 -3.10 7.12 -5.37
N GLU A 44 -2.75 8.21 -4.69
CA GLU A 44 -1.41 8.44 -4.16
C GLU A 44 -1.02 7.38 -3.13
N GLU A 45 -1.89 7.12 -2.15
CA GLU A 45 -1.68 6.09 -1.13
C GLU A 45 -1.56 4.69 -1.75
N LEU A 46 -2.41 4.37 -2.73
CA LEU A 46 -2.38 3.10 -3.46
C LEU A 46 -1.06 2.89 -4.22
N LEU A 47 -0.62 3.88 -4.99
CA LEU A 47 0.60 3.78 -5.79
C LEU A 47 1.85 3.69 -4.89
N GLU A 48 1.84 4.35 -3.73
CA GLU A 48 2.93 4.25 -2.75
C GLU A 48 3.09 2.80 -2.25
N VAL A 49 2.01 2.15 -1.80
CA VAL A 49 2.10 0.77 -1.30
C VAL A 49 2.40 -0.25 -2.41
N ILE A 50 1.93 -0.01 -3.64
CA ILE A 50 2.33 -0.83 -4.81
C ILE A 50 3.83 -0.71 -5.06
N THR A 51 4.37 0.51 -4.99
CA THR A 51 5.81 0.76 -5.21
C THR A 51 6.63 0.10 -4.11
N TRP A 52 6.19 0.15 -2.85
CA TRP A 52 6.87 -0.53 -1.75
C TRP A 52 6.86 -2.05 -1.90
N ALA A 53 5.74 -2.65 -2.30
CA ALA A 53 5.70 -4.06 -2.66
C ALA A 53 6.65 -4.39 -3.82
N GLN A 54 6.69 -3.52 -4.85
CA GLN A 54 7.57 -3.68 -6.00
C GLN A 54 9.06 -3.65 -5.62
N LEU A 55 9.42 -2.82 -4.65
CA LEU A 55 10.78 -2.72 -4.07
C LEU A 55 11.05 -3.84 -3.03
N GLY A 56 10.05 -4.65 -2.69
CA GLY A 56 10.09 -5.72 -1.68
C GLY A 56 10.15 -5.22 -0.23
N ILE A 57 9.82 -3.96 0.01
CA ILE A 57 9.76 -3.36 1.36
C ILE A 57 8.69 -4.06 2.23
N HIS A 58 7.65 -4.63 1.59
CA HIS A 58 6.69 -5.51 2.25
C HIS A 58 6.10 -6.53 1.29
N ASP A 59 5.52 -7.58 1.87
CA ASP A 59 4.84 -8.67 1.15
C ASP A 59 3.32 -8.65 1.30
N LYS A 60 2.78 -7.58 1.92
CA LYS A 60 1.36 -7.42 2.20
C LYS A 60 0.54 -7.29 0.91
N PRO A 61 -0.59 -8.00 0.77
CA PRO A 61 -1.39 -7.95 -0.44
C PRO A 61 -2.05 -6.58 -0.61
N VAL A 62 -2.16 -6.13 -1.87
CA VAL A 62 -2.79 -4.86 -2.25
C VAL A 62 -4.03 -5.13 -3.08
N GLY A 63 -5.19 -4.78 -2.53
CA GLY A 63 -6.51 -5.02 -3.08
C GLY A 63 -7.18 -3.78 -3.68
N LEU A 64 -7.85 -3.94 -4.81
CA LEU A 64 -8.77 -2.96 -5.39
C LEU A 64 -10.20 -3.51 -5.34
N LEU A 65 -11.07 -2.81 -4.62
CA LEU A 65 -12.50 -3.07 -4.67
C LEU A 65 -13.11 -2.39 -5.90
N ASN A 66 -13.19 -3.12 -7.01
CA ASN A 66 -13.54 -2.60 -8.33
C ASN A 66 -15.06 -2.54 -8.55
N VAL A 67 -15.76 -1.74 -7.74
CA VAL A 67 -17.20 -1.53 -7.83
C VAL A 67 -17.55 -0.88 -9.17
N ASP A 68 -18.52 -1.45 -9.89
CA ASP A 68 -19.01 -0.97 -11.19
C ASP A 68 -17.91 -0.68 -12.24
N GLY A 69 -16.75 -1.34 -12.12
CA GLY A 69 -15.63 -1.15 -13.03
C GLY A 69 -14.85 0.16 -12.83
N TYR A 70 -14.96 0.81 -11.67
CA TYR A 70 -14.28 2.06 -11.33
C TYR A 70 -12.77 2.05 -11.67
N TYR A 71 -12.08 0.95 -11.38
CA TYR A 71 -10.63 0.80 -11.59
C TYR A 71 -10.27 0.17 -12.94
N ASN A 72 -11.22 -0.07 -13.85
CA ASN A 72 -10.93 -0.72 -15.15
C ASN A 72 -9.87 0.05 -15.94
N SER A 73 -9.98 1.38 -16.01
CA SER A 73 -8.99 2.21 -16.72
C SER A 73 -7.61 2.15 -16.08
N LEU A 74 -7.53 2.08 -14.75
CA LEU A 74 -6.25 1.94 -14.04
C LEU A 74 -5.63 0.57 -14.32
N LEU A 75 -6.42 -0.50 -14.23
CA LEU A 75 -5.95 -1.86 -14.51
C LEU A 75 -5.44 -1.99 -15.96
N SER A 76 -6.19 -1.46 -16.93
CA SER A 76 -5.75 -1.41 -18.33
C SER A 76 -4.48 -0.58 -18.53
N PHE A 77 -4.30 0.51 -17.79
CA PHE A 77 -3.07 1.30 -17.82
C PHE A 77 -1.88 0.49 -17.28
N VAL A 78 -2.06 -0.23 -16.18
CA VAL A 78 -1.02 -1.11 -15.62
C VAL A 78 -0.69 -2.24 -16.60
N ASP A 79 -1.69 -2.86 -17.22
CA ASP A 79 -1.49 -3.90 -18.25
C ASP A 79 -0.66 -3.35 -19.42
N LYS A 80 -0.98 -2.14 -19.89
CA LYS A 80 -0.20 -1.48 -20.94
C LYS A 80 1.24 -1.19 -20.53
N ALA A 81 1.46 -0.81 -19.27
CA ALA A 81 2.81 -0.57 -18.74
C ALA A 81 3.62 -1.87 -18.64
N VAL A 82 2.97 -3.01 -18.39
CA VAL A 82 3.60 -4.33 -18.50
C VAL A 82 3.96 -4.66 -19.94
N ASP A 83 3.02 -4.47 -20.88
CA ASP A 83 3.24 -4.73 -22.31
C ASP A 83 4.39 -3.90 -22.90
N ASP A 84 4.53 -2.66 -22.44
CA ASP A 84 5.61 -1.75 -22.86
C ASP A 84 6.94 -2.01 -22.12
N GLY A 85 6.96 -2.91 -21.14
CA GLY A 85 8.16 -3.28 -20.39
C GLY A 85 8.55 -2.29 -19.27
N PHE A 86 7.66 -1.40 -18.86
CA PHE A 86 7.88 -0.52 -17.69
C PHE A 86 7.63 -1.23 -16.36
N ILE A 87 6.77 -2.25 -16.35
CA ILE A 87 6.49 -3.09 -15.18
C ILE A 87 6.87 -4.53 -15.53
N ASN A 88 7.62 -5.20 -14.66
CA ASN A 88 7.91 -6.62 -14.85
C ASN A 88 6.60 -7.43 -14.76
N PRO A 89 6.33 -8.36 -15.70
CA PRO A 89 5.15 -9.22 -15.64
C PRO A 89 4.92 -9.90 -14.29
N SER A 90 5.97 -10.30 -13.56
CA SER A 90 5.85 -10.87 -12.21
C SER A 90 5.22 -9.90 -11.20
N GLN A 91 5.53 -8.61 -11.33
CA GLN A 91 5.07 -7.53 -10.46
C GLN A 91 3.64 -7.09 -10.76
N ARG A 92 3.07 -7.48 -11.92
CA ARG A 92 1.66 -7.22 -12.24
C ARG A 92 0.70 -7.84 -11.22
N HIS A 93 1.12 -8.92 -10.59
CA HIS A 93 0.34 -9.68 -9.62
C HIS A 93 0.30 -9.02 -8.23
N ILE A 94 1.06 -7.94 -7.98
CA ILE A 94 0.97 -7.15 -6.75
C ILE A 94 -0.47 -6.64 -6.53
N ILE A 95 -1.16 -6.25 -7.62
CA ILE A 95 -2.52 -5.73 -7.57
C ILE A 95 -3.53 -6.87 -7.72
N VAL A 96 -4.29 -7.11 -6.66
CA VAL A 96 -5.44 -8.01 -6.65
C VAL A 96 -6.72 -7.17 -6.81
N SER A 97 -7.62 -7.55 -7.72
CA SER A 97 -8.90 -6.83 -7.89
C SER A 97 -10.10 -7.78 -7.88
N ALA A 98 -11.20 -7.32 -7.30
CA ALA A 98 -12.50 -7.97 -7.38
C ALA A 98 -13.64 -6.96 -7.28
N PRO A 99 -14.81 -7.24 -7.88
CA PRO A 99 -15.98 -6.37 -7.84
C PRO A 99 -16.71 -6.38 -6.49
N THR A 100 -16.52 -7.42 -5.66
CA THR A 100 -17.21 -7.57 -4.38
C THR A 100 -16.24 -7.72 -3.22
N PRO A 101 -16.61 -7.27 -2.00
CA PRO A 101 -15.75 -7.42 -0.83
C PRO A 101 -15.42 -8.88 -0.51
N GLN A 102 -16.40 -9.77 -0.63
CA GLN A 102 -16.23 -11.20 -0.32
C GLN A 102 -15.20 -11.85 -1.25
N GLU A 103 -15.33 -11.60 -2.56
CA GLU A 103 -14.38 -12.12 -3.54
C GLU A 103 -12.99 -11.48 -3.36
N LEU A 104 -12.93 -10.20 -3.01
CA LEU A 104 -11.65 -9.53 -2.77
C LEU A 104 -10.92 -10.16 -1.58
N LEU A 105 -11.60 -10.32 -0.44
CA LEU A 105 -11.01 -10.89 0.76
C LEU A 105 -10.51 -12.32 0.51
N GLN A 106 -11.29 -13.14 -0.19
CA GLN A 106 -10.85 -14.49 -0.56
C GLN A 106 -9.54 -14.46 -1.37
N LYS A 107 -9.46 -13.61 -2.39
CA LYS A 107 -8.23 -13.50 -3.21
C LYS A 107 -7.04 -12.95 -2.42
N LEU A 108 -7.27 -12.06 -1.45
CA LEU A 108 -6.21 -11.51 -0.60
C LEU A 108 -5.69 -12.57 0.40
N GLU A 109 -6.56 -13.44 0.92
CA GLU A 109 -6.15 -14.57 1.77
C GLU A 109 -5.34 -15.63 1.03
N GLU A 110 -5.64 -15.83 -0.27
CA GLU A 110 -4.92 -16.75 -1.16
C GLU A 110 -3.65 -16.14 -1.77
N TYR A 111 -3.36 -14.86 -1.50
CA TYR A 111 -2.25 -14.14 -2.10
C TYR A 111 -0.89 -14.69 -1.66
N VAL A 112 0.00 -14.88 -2.64
CA VAL A 112 1.41 -15.24 -2.41
C VAL A 112 2.29 -14.21 -3.13
N PRO A 113 3.21 -13.53 -2.42
CA PRO A 113 4.11 -12.56 -3.02
C PRO A 113 5.06 -13.27 -4.01
N LEU A 114 5.29 -12.63 -5.16
CA LEU A 114 6.26 -13.09 -6.15
C LEU A 114 7.51 -12.22 -6.04
N HIS A 115 8.60 -12.77 -5.52
CA HIS A 115 9.89 -12.09 -5.48
C HIS A 115 10.72 -12.42 -6.71
N ASP A 116 11.06 -11.39 -7.50
CA ASP A 116 12.28 -11.44 -8.31
C ASP A 116 13.43 -11.05 -7.38
N GLY A 117 14.18 -12.05 -6.92
CA GLY A 117 15.09 -11.93 -5.79
C GLY A 117 16.15 -10.83 -5.92
N VAL A 118 16.60 -10.37 -4.74
CA VAL A 118 17.96 -9.89 -4.36
C VAL A 118 18.01 -8.50 -3.68
N VAL A 119 17.09 -7.56 -3.89
CA VAL A 119 17.33 -6.16 -3.43
C VAL A 119 16.70 -5.80 -2.07
N ALA A 120 15.59 -6.43 -1.68
CA ALA A 120 14.68 -5.86 -0.70
C ALA A 120 15.08 -5.98 0.78
N GLN A 121 15.66 -7.12 1.20
CA GLN A 121 15.97 -7.37 2.61
C GLN A 121 17.00 -6.37 3.18
N ALA A 122 17.92 -5.88 2.36
CA ALA A 122 19.00 -5.01 2.82
C ALA A 122 18.56 -3.54 3.02
N LEU A 123 17.51 -3.08 2.34
CA LEU A 123 17.09 -1.67 2.39
C LEU A 123 16.12 -1.39 3.56
N TRP A 124 15.26 -2.36 3.89
CA TRP A 124 14.31 -2.20 4.99
C TRP A 124 15.01 -2.12 6.35
N GLU A 125 16.05 -2.93 6.56
CA GLU A 125 16.86 -2.86 7.79
C GLU A 125 17.55 -1.50 7.95
N VAL A 126 18.02 -0.90 6.85
CA VAL A 126 18.70 0.40 6.85
C VAL A 126 17.74 1.54 7.17
N GLU A 127 16.54 1.55 6.59
CA GLU A 127 15.54 2.59 6.85
C GLU A 127 14.97 2.49 8.29
N GLN A 128 14.80 1.27 8.83
CA GLN A 128 14.45 1.07 10.24
C GLN A 128 15.55 1.57 11.19
N LEU A 129 16.81 1.37 10.84
CA LEU A 129 17.96 1.88 11.59
C LEU A 129 18.01 3.41 11.58
N GLU A 130 17.78 4.05 10.44
CA GLU A 130 17.77 5.50 10.31
C GLU A 130 16.59 6.14 11.06
N LEU A 131 15.38 5.55 10.96
CA LEU A 131 14.21 6.04 11.67
C LEU A 131 14.37 5.92 13.19
N ASN A 132 14.89 4.79 13.67
CA ASN A 132 15.15 4.58 15.09
C ASN A 132 16.27 5.48 15.63
N THR A 133 17.33 5.72 14.84
CA THR A 133 18.42 6.63 15.21
C THR A 133 17.93 8.08 15.30
N SER A 134 17.07 8.50 14.37
CA SER A 134 16.44 9.82 14.39
C SER A 134 15.56 10.01 15.63
N LEU A 135 14.73 9.02 15.97
CA LEU A 135 13.88 9.05 17.17
C LEU A 135 14.70 9.09 18.47
N GLN A 136 15.80 8.34 18.57
CA GLN A 136 16.68 8.37 19.75
C GLN A 136 17.37 9.73 19.94
N SER A 137 17.75 10.39 18.84
CA SER A 137 18.40 11.70 18.89
C SER A 137 17.49 12.82 19.38
N GLN A 138 16.18 12.72 19.10
CA GLN A 138 15.16 13.70 19.52
C GLN A 138 14.72 13.53 20.98
N ILE A 139 14.86 12.33 21.54
CA ILE A 139 14.54 12.04 22.96
C ILE A 139 15.72 12.41 23.88
N ALA A 140 16.94 12.48 23.33
CA ALA A 140 18.17 12.79 24.08
C ALA A 140 18.51 14.29 24.17
N SER A 141 17.65 15.18 23.65
CA SER A 141 17.77 16.65 23.68
C SER A 141 16.65 17.29 24.47
#